data_AF-A0A223GN48-F1
#
_entry.id   AF-A0A223GN48-F1
#
_cell.length_a   1.000
_cell.length_b   1.000
_cell.length_c   1.000
_cell.angle_alpha   90.00
_cell.angle_beta   90.00
_cell.angle_gamma   90.00
#
_symmetry.space_group_name_H-M   'P 1'
#
loop_
_entity.id
_entity.type
_entity.pdbx_description
1 polymer ?
#
loop_
_entity_poly.entity_id
_entity_poly.type
_entity_poly.pdbx_seq_one_letter_code
_entity_poly.pdbx_strand_id
1 'polypeptide(L)'
;MKSPIAPLRPIPRLIFFSRWLQLPLYLGLIVAQAAYVYLFLVEVWHLVAHLGELDETKIMLAVLGLIDVVMISNLLIMVIIGGYDIFVSKLGIEGHEDEPEWLDHVNAGVLKVKLSMALISISSIHLLKTFIDAAQKDTHTILWQVTIHVAFLISALVMAWVDRLVSHAIPQEAAAQAH
;
A
#
# COMPACT_ATOMS: atom_id res chain seq x y z
N MET A 1 26.78 -43.36 -7.40
CA MET A 1 25.83 -43.45 -8.53
C MET A 1 24.99 -42.19 -8.48
N LYS A 2 25.16 -41.23 -9.40
CA LYS A 2 24.40 -39.97 -9.40
C LYS A 2 23.04 -40.24 -10.04
N SER A 3 21.96 -40.01 -9.30
CA SER A 3 20.59 -40.13 -9.79
C SER A 3 20.35 -39.17 -10.97
N PRO A 4 19.68 -39.58 -12.06
CA PRO A 4 19.34 -38.69 -13.15
C PRO A 4 18.30 -37.67 -12.67
N ILE A 5 18.59 -36.38 -12.86
CA ILE A 5 17.70 -35.26 -12.52
C ILE A 5 16.45 -35.37 -13.40
N ALA A 6 15.28 -35.60 -12.80
CA ALA A 6 14.02 -35.68 -13.53
C ALA A 6 13.71 -34.33 -14.22
N PRO A 7 13.26 -34.31 -15.49
CA PRO A 7 12.88 -33.07 -16.16
C PRO A 7 11.68 -32.45 -15.45
N LEU A 8 11.83 -31.19 -15.01
CA LEU A 8 10.76 -30.43 -14.35
C LEU A 8 9.49 -30.41 -15.21
N ARG A 9 8.34 -30.75 -14.61
CA ARG A 9 7.02 -30.70 -15.24
C ARG A 9 6.76 -29.30 -15.86
N PRO A 10 6.06 -29.20 -17.01
CA PRO A 10 5.88 -27.93 -17.74
C PRO A 10 5.08 -26.86 -16.96
N ILE A 11 4.23 -27.27 -16.01
CA ILE A 11 3.41 -26.36 -15.18
C ILE A 11 4.28 -25.50 -14.24
N PRO A 12 5.21 -26.08 -13.44
CA PRO A 12 6.19 -25.30 -12.69
C PRO A 12 6.92 -24.25 -13.53
N ARG A 13 7.42 -24.62 -14.71
CA ARG A 13 8.19 -23.70 -15.58
C ARG A 13 7.36 -22.48 -16.02
N LEU A 14 6.06 -22.67 -16.31
CA LEU A 14 5.14 -21.58 -16.65
C LEU A 14 4.87 -20.65 -15.46
N ILE A 15 4.69 -21.20 -14.25
CA ILE A 15 4.48 -20.44 -13.01
C ILE A 15 5.73 -19.65 -12.62
N PHE A 16 6.93 -20.18 -12.85
CA PHE A 16 8.17 -19.45 -12.63
C PHE A 16 8.34 -18.29 -13.63
N PHE A 17 7.95 -18.49 -14.90
CA PHE A 17 8.07 -17.47 -15.94
C PHE A 17 7.06 -16.32 -15.77
N SER A 18 5.86 -16.57 -15.22
CA SER A 18 4.86 -15.52 -15.00
C SER A 18 5.31 -14.41 -14.04
N ARG A 19 6.32 -14.66 -13.20
CA ARG A 19 6.92 -13.64 -12.31
C ARG A 19 7.71 -12.57 -13.07
N TRP A 20 8.34 -12.92 -14.19
CA TRP A 20 9.03 -11.93 -15.03
C TRP A 20 8.07 -10.89 -15.63
N LEU A 21 6.77 -11.21 -15.73
CA LEU A 21 5.74 -10.25 -16.13
C LEU A 21 5.52 -9.14 -15.09
N GLN A 22 5.90 -9.35 -13.82
CA GLN A 22 5.74 -8.34 -12.77
C GLN A 22 6.83 -7.27 -12.82
N LEU A 23 8.03 -7.61 -13.28
CA LEU A 23 9.15 -6.66 -13.42
C LEU A 23 8.81 -5.43 -14.29
N PRO A 24 8.26 -5.57 -15.52
CA PRO A 24 7.85 -4.40 -16.31
C PRO A 24 6.69 -3.62 -15.67
N LEU A 25 5.83 -4.26 -14.90
CA LEU A 25 4.77 -3.56 -14.15
C LEU A 25 5.38 -2.66 -13.07
N TYR A 26 6.35 -3.14 -12.29
CA TYR A 26 7.04 -2.31 -11.30
C TYR A 26 7.82 -1.15 -11.94
N LEU A 27 8.46 -1.38 -13.09
CA LEU A 27 9.06 -0.29 -13.87
C LEU A 27 8.03 0.76 -14.29
N GLY A 28 6.86 0.33 -14.76
CA GLY A 28 5.75 1.22 -15.07
C GLY A 28 5.29 2.04 -13.85
N LEU A 29 5.20 1.43 -12.67
CA LEU A 29 4.86 2.13 -11.43
C LEU A 29 5.92 3.14 -11.02
N ILE A 30 7.21 2.87 -11.23
CA ILE A 30 8.31 3.83 -10.99
C ILE A 30 8.18 5.04 -11.93
N VAL A 31 7.85 4.82 -13.21
CA VAL A 31 7.60 5.92 -14.15
C VAL A 31 6.40 6.76 -13.72
N ALA A 32 5.31 6.12 -13.29
CA ALA A 32 4.15 6.83 -12.74
C ALA A 32 4.52 7.65 -11.49
N GLN A 33 5.33 7.09 -10.59
CA GLN A 33 5.87 7.80 -9.42
C GLN A 33 6.65 9.04 -9.84
N ALA A 34 7.53 8.94 -10.84
CA ALA A 34 8.29 10.09 -11.35
C ALA A 34 7.37 11.18 -11.95
N ALA A 35 6.29 10.80 -12.62
CA ALA A 35 5.29 11.74 -13.10
C ALA A 35 4.57 12.48 -11.96
N TYR A 36 4.24 11.79 -10.86
CA TYR A 36 3.68 12.43 -9.66
C TYR A 36 4.66 13.41 -9.00
N VAL A 37 5.95 13.07 -8.93
CA VAL A 37 6.98 13.99 -8.43
C VAL A 37 7.05 15.25 -9.30
N TYR A 38 6.99 15.09 -10.63
CA TYR A 38 6.96 16.23 -11.54
C TYR A 38 5.71 17.09 -11.33
N LEU A 39 4.52 16.49 -11.24
CA LEU A 39 3.28 17.21 -10.95
C LEU A 39 3.36 17.99 -9.63
N PHE A 40 3.89 17.37 -8.57
CA PHE A 40 4.10 18.01 -7.29
C PHE A 40 4.98 19.27 -7.40
N LEU A 41 6.10 19.19 -8.13
CA LEU A 41 6.99 20.34 -8.34
C LEU A 41 6.28 21.46 -9.10
N VAL A 42 5.47 21.13 -10.10
CA VAL A 42 4.67 22.10 -10.86
C VAL A 42 3.62 22.76 -9.97
N GLU A 43 2.89 22.00 -9.14
CA GLU A 43 1.90 22.56 -8.23
C GLU A 43 2.52 23.46 -7.16
N VAL A 44 3.66 23.07 -6.59
CA VAL A 44 4.42 23.91 -5.65
C VAL A 44 4.87 25.21 -6.31
N TRP A 45 5.39 25.12 -7.53
CA TRP A 45 5.78 26.31 -8.29
C TRP A 45 4.58 27.24 -8.53
N HIS A 46 3.44 26.69 -8.96
CA HIS A 46 2.21 27.46 -9.15
C HIS A 46 1.74 28.14 -7.87
N LEU A 47 1.77 27.43 -6.74
CA LEU A 47 1.41 27.97 -5.43
C LEU A 47 2.30 29.15 -5.06
N VAL A 48 3.63 28.96 -5.10
CA VAL A 48 4.62 29.99 -4.74
C VAL A 48 4.52 31.22 -5.65
N ALA A 49 4.36 31.01 -6.96
CA ALA A 49 4.28 32.09 -7.93
C ALA A 49 3.04 32.99 -7.77
N HIS A 50 1.94 32.46 -7.22
CA HIS A 50 0.67 33.19 -7.06
C HIS A 50 0.32 33.49 -5.58
N LEU A 51 1.25 33.31 -4.63
CA LEU A 51 0.98 33.52 -3.20
C LEU A 51 0.39 34.90 -2.88
N GLY A 52 0.76 35.94 -3.62
CA GLY A 52 0.25 37.30 -3.42
C GLY A 52 -1.15 37.56 -4.00
N GLU A 53 -1.69 36.64 -4.81
CA GLU A 53 -2.97 36.80 -5.53
C GLU A 53 -4.05 35.82 -5.04
N LEU A 54 -3.64 34.75 -4.33
CA LEU A 54 -4.55 33.72 -3.84
C LEU A 54 -5.18 34.11 -2.50
N ASP A 55 -6.48 33.92 -2.41
CA ASP A 55 -7.24 34.02 -1.15
C ASP A 55 -6.90 32.86 -0.21
N GLU A 56 -7.13 33.03 1.10
CA GLU A 56 -6.78 32.06 2.14
C GLU A 56 -7.38 30.66 1.87
N THR A 57 -8.64 30.60 1.45
CA THR A 57 -9.30 29.35 1.09
C THR A 57 -8.63 28.66 -0.09
N LYS A 58 -8.16 29.42 -1.10
CA LYS A 58 -7.48 28.86 -2.27
C LYS A 58 -6.09 28.32 -1.91
N ILE A 59 -5.35 29.02 -1.06
CA ILE A 59 -4.06 28.57 -0.53
C ILE A 59 -4.25 27.25 0.22
N MET A 60 -5.24 27.19 1.11
CA MET A 60 -5.56 25.97 1.86
C MET A 60 -5.94 24.80 0.93
N LEU A 61 -6.79 25.02 -0.08
CA LEU A 61 -7.17 23.98 -1.05
C LEU A 61 -5.98 23.51 -1.90
N ALA A 62 -5.06 24.40 -2.26
CA ALA A 62 -3.84 24.04 -2.98
C ALA A 62 -2.91 23.19 -2.12
N VAL A 63 -2.72 23.55 -0.84
CA VAL A 63 -1.95 22.76 0.11
C VAL A 63 -2.58 21.38 0.34
N LEU A 64 -3.91 21.28 0.45
CA LEU A 64 -4.59 19.99 0.53
C LEU A 64 -4.40 19.14 -0.75
N GLY A 65 -4.32 19.76 -1.92
CA GLY A 65 -3.98 19.07 -3.17
C GLY A 65 -2.56 18.49 -3.16
N LEU A 66 -1.59 19.28 -2.72
CA LEU A 66 -0.21 18.83 -2.57
C LEU A 66 -0.08 17.66 -1.59
N ILE A 67 -0.82 17.70 -0.46
CA ILE A 67 -0.85 16.60 0.51
C ILE A 67 -1.40 15.31 -0.13
N ASP A 68 -2.42 15.41 -0.99
CA ASP A 68 -3.02 14.25 -1.65
C ASP A 68 -2.04 13.56 -2.61
N VAL A 69 -1.31 14.34 -3.42
CA VAL A 69 -0.25 13.83 -4.30
C VAL A 69 0.81 13.06 -3.51
N VAL A 70 1.21 13.58 -2.34
CA VAL A 70 2.17 12.92 -1.44
C VAL A 70 1.58 11.64 -0.85
N MET A 71 0.30 11.62 -0.47
CA MET A 71 -0.35 10.43 0.06
C MET A 71 -0.41 9.28 -0.95
N ILE A 72 -0.81 9.58 -2.20
CA ILE A 72 -0.83 8.59 -3.29
C ILE A 72 0.58 8.06 -3.57
N SER A 73 1.57 8.96 -3.59
CA SER A 73 2.99 8.63 -3.78
C SER A 73 3.52 7.65 -2.71
N ASN A 74 3.15 7.84 -1.44
CA ASN A 74 3.55 6.95 -0.36
C ASN A 74 2.92 5.56 -0.49
N LEU A 75 1.66 5.49 -0.93
CA LEU A 75 0.98 4.22 -1.20
C LEU A 75 1.63 3.49 -2.39
N LEU A 76 1.98 4.21 -3.46
CA LEU A 76 2.69 3.64 -4.61
C LEU A 76 4.03 3.03 -4.21
N ILE A 77 4.84 3.72 -3.40
CA ILE A 77 6.11 3.18 -2.91
C ILE A 77 5.88 1.90 -2.11
N MET A 78 4.87 1.87 -1.23
CA MET A 78 4.52 0.69 -0.45
C MET A 78 4.14 -0.50 -1.35
N VAL A 79 3.39 -0.25 -2.43
CA VAL A 79 3.00 -1.28 -3.41
C VAL A 79 4.22 -1.77 -4.21
N ILE A 80 5.11 -0.88 -4.63
CA ILE A 80 6.32 -1.23 -5.38
C ILE A 80 7.24 -2.09 -4.51
N ILE A 81 7.58 -1.64 -3.30
CA ILE A 81 8.50 -2.35 -2.41
C ILE A 81 7.88 -3.65 -1.92
N GLY A 82 6.64 -3.62 -1.42
CA GLY A 82 5.96 -4.82 -0.93
C GLY A 82 5.71 -5.86 -2.03
N GLY A 83 5.37 -5.40 -3.25
CA GLY A 83 5.21 -6.28 -4.40
C GLY A 83 6.54 -6.90 -4.83
N TYR A 84 7.59 -6.09 -4.96
CA TYR A 84 8.93 -6.57 -5.30
C TYR A 84 9.44 -7.59 -4.28
N ASP A 85 9.27 -7.33 -2.98
CA ASP A 85 9.72 -8.23 -1.93
C ASP A 85 9.00 -9.60 -1.96
N ILE A 86 7.68 -9.59 -2.13
CA ILE A 86 6.88 -10.82 -2.14
C ILE A 86 7.14 -11.66 -3.39
N PHE A 87 7.29 -11.01 -4.54
CA PHE A 87 7.23 -11.71 -5.82
C PHE A 87 8.55 -11.84 -6.59
N VAL A 88 9.52 -10.94 -6.36
CA VAL A 88 10.77 -10.85 -7.13
C VAL A 88 12.03 -11.02 -6.27
N SER A 89 12.09 -10.46 -5.05
CA SER A 89 13.34 -10.38 -4.25
C SER A 89 13.83 -11.73 -3.68
N LYS A 90 12.92 -12.66 -3.34
CA LYS A 90 13.24 -13.94 -2.67
C LYS A 90 14.01 -14.97 -3.52
N LEU A 91 14.70 -14.55 -4.58
CA LEU A 91 15.52 -15.41 -5.46
C LEU A 91 17.03 -15.36 -5.16
N GLY A 92 17.43 -14.84 -3.99
CA GLY A 92 18.80 -14.99 -3.49
C GLY A 92 19.07 -16.41 -2.99
N ILE A 93 19.45 -17.30 -3.91
CA ILE A 93 19.89 -18.68 -3.70
C ILE A 93 20.81 -18.83 -2.49
N GLU A 94 20.50 -19.75 -1.56
CA GLU A 94 21.49 -20.57 -0.86
C GLU A 94 20.83 -21.91 -0.50
N GLY A 95 21.30 -22.98 -1.14
CA GLY A 95 20.53 -24.19 -1.36
C GLY A 95 20.43 -25.13 -0.17
N HIS A 96 19.23 -25.67 0.06
CA HIS A 96 19.00 -27.00 0.59
C HIS A 96 17.70 -27.59 0.01
N GLU A 97 17.75 -28.85 -0.39
CA GLU A 97 16.59 -29.71 -0.64
C GLU A 97 15.88 -29.89 0.70
N ASP A 98 14.79 -29.17 0.95
CA ASP A 98 13.58 -29.61 1.66
C ASP A 98 12.88 -28.43 2.35
N GLU A 99 11.57 -28.37 2.11
CA GLU A 99 10.56 -27.43 2.62
C GLU A 99 10.79 -25.92 2.36
N PRO A 100 10.03 -25.33 1.42
CA PRO A 100 10.13 -23.90 1.23
C PRO A 100 9.34 -23.21 2.38
N GLU A 101 10.08 -22.53 3.27
CA GLU A 101 9.69 -21.81 4.51
C GLU A 101 8.85 -20.52 4.26
N TRP A 102 8.26 -20.36 3.07
CA TRP A 102 7.77 -19.06 2.54
C TRP A 102 6.50 -18.52 3.20
N LEU A 103 5.87 -19.21 4.14
CA LEU A 103 4.61 -18.80 4.74
C LEU A 103 4.73 -18.02 6.05
N ASP A 104 5.90 -17.99 6.71
CA ASP A 104 5.95 -17.59 8.12
C ASP A 104 6.65 -16.26 8.42
N HIS A 105 7.27 -15.60 7.43
CA HIS A 105 8.04 -14.36 7.70
C HIS A 105 7.74 -13.13 6.84
N VAL A 106 6.78 -13.20 5.93
CA VAL A 106 6.14 -11.96 5.45
C VAL A 106 4.92 -11.78 6.32
N ASN A 107 5.04 -10.96 7.38
CA ASN A 107 3.91 -10.66 8.26
C ASN A 107 2.82 -9.92 7.46
N ALA A 108 1.96 -10.71 6.80
CA ALA A 108 0.87 -10.24 5.98
C ALA A 108 -0.08 -9.35 6.80
N GLY A 109 -0.11 -9.49 8.13
CA GLY A 109 -0.81 -8.59 9.06
C GLY A 109 -0.27 -7.16 8.99
N VAL A 110 1.04 -6.97 9.12
CA VAL A 110 1.66 -5.62 9.09
C VAL A 110 1.45 -4.92 7.75
N LEU A 111 1.52 -5.65 6.64
CA LEU A 111 1.26 -5.10 5.30
C LEU A 111 -0.20 -4.65 5.14
N LYS A 112 -1.16 -5.46 5.62
CA LYS A 112 -2.60 -5.16 5.57
C LYS A 112 -2.99 -3.97 6.45
N VAL A 113 -2.42 -3.87 7.64
CA VAL A 113 -2.66 -2.74 8.56
C VAL A 113 -2.14 -1.44 7.95
N LYS A 114 -0.91 -1.43 7.42
CA LYS A 114 -0.33 -0.24 6.77
C LYS A 114 -1.14 0.22 5.57
N LEU A 115 -1.65 -0.71 4.76
CA LEU A 115 -2.52 -0.38 3.63
C LEU A 115 -3.85 0.24 4.09
N SER A 116 -4.50 -0.35 5.10
CA SER A 116 -5.76 0.16 5.65
C SER A 116 -5.61 1.57 6.22
N MET A 117 -4.52 1.83 6.98
CA MET A 117 -4.21 3.15 7.49
C MET A 117 -4.01 4.18 6.36
N ALA A 118 -3.26 3.82 5.32
CA ALA A 118 -3.04 4.70 4.18
C ALA A 118 -4.36 5.07 3.47
N LEU A 119 -5.25 4.09 3.24
CA LEU A 119 -6.55 4.32 2.61
C LEU A 119 -7.46 5.23 3.46
N ILE A 120 -7.50 5.02 4.78
CA ILE A 120 -8.26 5.88 5.70
C ILE A 120 -7.73 7.31 5.64
N SER A 121 -6.40 7.51 5.72
CA SER A 121 -5.78 8.82 5.67
C SER A 121 -6.07 9.57 4.36
N ILE A 122 -5.94 8.91 3.20
CA ILE A 122 -6.27 9.50 1.89
C ILE A 122 -7.73 9.95 1.84
N SER A 123 -8.64 9.08 2.31
CA SER A 123 -10.07 9.35 2.34
C SER A 123 -10.41 10.52 3.29
N SER A 124 -9.73 10.64 4.44
CA SER A 124 -9.91 11.77 5.36
C SER A 124 -9.52 13.11 4.76
N ILE A 125 -8.40 13.19 4.04
CA ILE A 125 -7.94 14.44 3.39
C ILE A 125 -8.92 14.89 2.30
N HIS A 126 -9.45 13.94 1.52
CA HIS A 126 -10.50 14.22 0.55
C HIS A 126 -11.76 14.80 1.19
N LEU A 127 -12.20 14.22 2.32
CA LEU A 127 -13.33 14.75 3.07
C LEU A 127 -13.07 16.15 3.63
N LEU A 128 -11.86 16.41 4.12
CA LEU A 128 -11.47 17.73 4.63
C LEU A 128 -11.50 18.77 3.51
N LYS A 129 -11.01 18.44 2.31
CA LYS A 129 -11.08 19.29 1.12
C LYS A 129 -12.53 19.62 0.75
N THR A 130 -13.40 18.62 0.76
CA THR A 130 -14.83 18.80 0.51
C THR A 130 -15.50 19.62 1.60
N PHE A 131 -15.13 19.45 2.86
CA PHE A 131 -15.66 20.22 3.98
C PHE A 131 -15.31 21.71 3.88
N ILE A 132 -14.06 22.02 3.53
CA ILE A 132 -13.59 23.39 3.32
C ILE A 132 -14.36 24.08 2.17
N ASP A 133 -14.66 23.34 1.11
CA ASP A 133 -15.37 23.84 -0.08
C ASP A 133 -16.86 23.46 -0.09
N ALA A 134 -17.45 23.15 1.09
CA ALA A 134 -18.76 22.49 1.17
C ALA A 134 -19.90 23.30 0.52
N ALA A 135 -19.80 24.63 0.56
CA ALA A 135 -20.80 25.51 -0.06
C ALA A 135 -20.89 25.36 -1.59
N GLN A 136 -19.84 24.85 -2.24
CA GLN A 136 -19.78 24.63 -3.68
C GLN A 136 -19.91 23.15 -4.07
N LYS A 137 -20.13 22.25 -3.09
CA LYS A 137 -20.24 20.82 -3.31
C LYS A 137 -21.69 20.37 -3.17
N ASP A 138 -22.07 19.46 -4.06
CA ASP A 138 -23.37 18.84 -4.02
C ASP A 138 -23.53 17.96 -2.75
N THR A 139 -24.66 18.10 -2.07
CA THR A 139 -24.96 17.38 -0.83
C THR A 139 -24.89 15.86 -1.00
N HIS A 140 -25.36 15.33 -2.13
CA HIS A 140 -25.31 13.89 -2.40
C HIS A 140 -23.87 13.40 -2.53
N THR A 141 -22.99 14.19 -3.15
CA THR A 141 -21.54 13.92 -3.21
C THR A 141 -20.91 13.89 -1.82
N ILE A 142 -21.22 14.88 -0.96
CA ILE A 142 -20.72 14.94 0.42
C ILE A 142 -21.17 13.71 1.22
N LEU A 143 -22.46 13.34 1.12
CA LEU A 143 -23.02 12.19 1.83
C LEU A 143 -22.33 10.89 1.45
N TRP A 144 -22.12 10.63 0.15
CA TRP A 144 -21.41 9.42 -0.28
C TRP A 144 -19.95 9.38 0.17
N GLN A 145 -19.26 10.53 0.15
CA GLN A 145 -17.89 10.58 0.68
C GLN A 145 -17.84 10.22 2.16
N VAL A 146 -18.74 10.80 2.98
CA VAL A 146 -18.87 10.45 4.41
C VAL A 146 -19.18 8.96 4.58
N THR A 147 -20.13 8.42 3.81
CA THR A 147 -20.51 6.99 3.89
C THR A 147 -19.34 6.07 3.55
N ILE A 148 -18.60 6.34 2.47
CA ILE A 148 -17.44 5.54 2.07
C ILE A 148 -16.34 5.61 3.15
N HIS A 149 -16.10 6.80 3.72
CA HIS A 149 -15.10 6.95 4.78
C HIS A 149 -15.45 6.15 6.03
N VAL A 150 -16.72 6.20 6.46
CA VAL A 150 -17.21 5.38 7.58
C VAL A 150 -17.05 3.88 7.27
N ALA A 151 -17.30 3.44 6.03
CA ALA A 151 -17.08 2.05 5.64
C ALA A 151 -15.59 1.64 5.74
N PHE A 152 -14.65 2.53 5.40
CA PHE A 152 -13.21 2.27 5.61
C PHE A 152 -12.83 2.19 7.09
N LEU A 153 -13.36 3.08 7.94
CA LEU A 153 -13.13 3.05 9.38
C LEU A 153 -13.63 1.74 10.00
N ILE A 154 -14.85 1.31 9.64
CA ILE A 154 -15.42 0.03 10.08
C ILE A 154 -14.53 -1.12 9.62
N SER A 155 -14.09 -1.10 8.35
CA SER A 155 -13.23 -2.15 7.79
C SER A 155 -11.90 -2.28 8.55
N ALA A 156 -11.28 -1.16 8.93
CA ALA A 156 -10.05 -1.17 9.73
C ALA A 156 -10.27 -1.66 11.17
N LEU A 157 -11.40 -1.31 11.79
CA LEU A 157 -11.76 -1.82 13.11
C LEU A 157 -11.94 -3.35 13.09
N VAL A 158 -12.64 -3.88 12.09
CA VAL A 158 -12.79 -5.33 11.90
C VAL A 158 -11.43 -5.98 11.70
N MET A 159 -10.54 -5.38 10.89
CA MET A 159 -9.21 -5.92 10.65
C MET A 159 -8.34 -5.95 11.92
N ALA A 160 -8.35 -4.87 12.71
CA ALA A 160 -7.66 -4.81 14.00
C ALA A 160 -8.21 -5.83 15.01
N TRP A 161 -9.54 -6.05 15.00
CA TRP A 161 -10.17 -7.09 15.81
C TRP A 161 -9.71 -8.49 15.41
N VAL A 162 -9.72 -8.81 14.11
CA VAL A 162 -9.26 -10.11 13.59
C VAL A 162 -7.79 -10.33 13.93
N ASP A 163 -6.95 -9.32 13.74
CA ASP A 163 -5.52 -9.41 14.06
C ASP A 163 -5.30 -9.67 15.57
N ARG A 164 -6.08 -9.02 16.44
CA ARG A 164 -6.08 -9.29 17.88
C ARG A 164 -6.49 -10.73 18.21
N LEU A 165 -7.55 -11.26 17.58
CA LEU A 165 -7.99 -12.64 17.82
C LEU A 165 -6.93 -13.67 17.41
N VAL A 166 -6.28 -13.45 16.26
CA VAL A 166 -5.24 -14.37 15.74
C VAL A 166 -3.97 -14.30 16.59
N SER A 167 -3.55 -13.11 17.01
CA SER A 167 -2.36 -12.93 17.87
C SER A 167 -2.52 -13.46 19.29
N HIS A 168 -3.75 -13.58 19.82
CA HIS A 168 -4.02 -14.18 21.14
C HIS A 168 -4.18 -15.72 21.10
N ALA A 169 -4.09 -16.34 19.92
CA ALA A 169 -4.25 -17.79 19.75
C ALA A 169 -2.92 -18.59 19.81
N ILE A 170 -1.80 -17.94 20.17
CA ILE A 170 -0.55 -18.63 20.55
C ILE A 170 -0.32 -18.43 22.06
N PRO A 171 -0.88 -19.30 22.92
CA PRO A 171 -0.43 -19.41 24.30
C PRO A 171 1.04 -19.84 24.33
N GLN A 172 1.78 -19.23 25.25
CA GLN A 172 3.15 -19.61 25.61
C GLN A 172 3.22 -21.08 26.08
N GLU A 173 3.28 -22.06 25.16
CA GLU A 173 3.68 -23.43 25.49
C GLU A 173 5.19 -23.55 25.83
N ALA A 174 5.95 -22.46 25.68
CA ALA A 174 7.38 -22.42 26.01
C ALA A 174 7.71 -22.19 27.50
N ALA A 175 6.73 -21.91 28.37
CA ALA A 175 6.98 -21.67 29.80
C ALA A 175 6.82 -22.93 30.69
N ALA A 176 6.40 -24.06 30.13
CA ALA A 176 6.16 -25.31 30.88
C ALA A 176 7.26 -26.37 30.71
N GLN A 177 8.31 -26.11 29.93
CA GLN A 177 9.48 -27.01 29.79
C GLN A 177 10.75 -26.53 30.51
N ALA A 178 10.69 -25.39 31.20
CA ALA A 178 11.72 -24.98 32.15
C ALA A 178 11.38 -25.51 33.55
N HIS A 179 11.44 -26.84 33.68
CA HIS A 179 11.73 -27.49 34.96
C HIS A 179 13.19 -27.25 35.33
#